data_AF-A0A9X3UTI5-F1
#
_entry.id   AF-A0A9X3UTI5-F1
#
_cell.length_a   1.000
_cell.length_b   1.000
_cell.length_c   1.000
_cell.angle_alpha   90.00
_cell.angle_beta   90.00
_cell.angle_gamma   90.00
#
_symmetry.space_group_name_H-M   'P 1'
#
loop_
_entity.id
_entity.type
_entity.pdbx_description
1 polymer ?
#
loop_
_entity_poly.entity_id
_entity_poly.type
_entity_poly.pdbx_seq_one_letter_code
_entity_poly.pdbx_strand_id
1 'polypeptide(L)' 'MKKIIVIISTMLLASCDVINDNQTRYVGNNITEICIDGVVYLTYSVGGITPKINADHYPYICNVKNTDIPKQ' A
#
# COMPACT_ATOMS: atom_id res chain seq x y z
N MET A 1 21.45 36.77 24.84
CA MET A 1 21.80 35.80 23.77
C MET A 1 21.59 34.39 24.32
N LYS A 2 20.53 33.69 23.92
CA LYS A 2 20.23 32.31 24.35
C LYS A 2 20.17 31.45 23.10
N LYS A 3 21.13 30.53 22.99
CA LYS A 3 21.41 29.72 21.80
C LYS A 3 20.25 28.74 21.59
N ILE A 4 19.57 28.85 20.46
CA ILE A 4 18.59 27.87 20.00
C ILE A 4 19.39 26.65 19.54
N ILE A 5 19.31 25.59 20.32
CA ILE A 5 20.02 24.33 20.10
C ILE A 5 19.31 23.57 18.98
N VAL A 6 19.99 23.53 17.84
CA VAL A 6 20.36 22.34 17.06
C VAL A 6 19.22 21.34 16.72
N ILE A 7 18.71 21.54 15.51
CA ILE A 7 18.64 20.56 14.40
C ILE A 7 17.95 19.21 14.72
N ILE A 8 16.68 19.15 14.31
CA ILE A 8 15.89 17.95 14.04
C ILE A 8 16.58 17.16 12.91
N SER A 9 17.36 16.14 13.25
CA SER A 9 17.96 15.20 12.29
C SER A 9 17.62 13.76 12.66
N THR A 10 16.33 13.45 12.63
CA THR A 10 15.83 12.06 12.65
C THR A 10 15.13 11.67 11.34
N MET A 11 15.19 12.54 10.33
CA MET A 11 14.83 12.18 8.97
C MET A 11 15.94 11.28 8.41
N LEU A 12 15.52 10.13 7.87
CA LEU A 12 16.27 9.29 6.93
C LEU A 12 17.14 8.19 7.55
N LEU A 13 16.54 7.33 8.38
CA LEU A 13 16.88 5.91 8.31
C LEU A 13 16.34 5.39 6.97
N ALA A 14 17.24 5.35 5.99
CA ALA A 14 17.04 4.69 4.72
C ALA A 14 16.76 3.21 4.97
N SER A 15 15.53 2.78 4.73
CA SER A 15 15.22 1.41 4.38
C SER A 15 14.93 1.34 2.88
N CYS A 16 16.03 1.34 2.11
CA CYS A 16 16.07 0.68 0.81
C CYS A 16 15.93 -0.83 1.07
N ASP A 17 14.71 -1.26 1.36
CA ASP A 17 14.42 -2.67 1.50
C ASP A 17 13.94 -3.20 0.15
N VAL A 18 14.50 -4.32 -0.27
CA VAL A 18 14.26 -4.93 -1.58
C VAL A 18 12.84 -5.50 -1.56
N ILE A 19 11.93 -4.80 -2.25
CA ILE A 19 10.50 -5.06 -2.27
C ILE A 19 10.20 -6.19 -3.25
N ASN A 20 9.73 -7.33 -2.73
CA ASN A 20 9.10 -8.37 -3.54
C ASN A 20 8.04 -9.08 -2.70
N ASP A 21 6.86 -8.47 -2.58
CA ASP A 21 5.64 -9.23 -2.26
C ASP A 21 4.43 -8.51 -2.86
N ASN A 22 4.10 -8.89 -4.09
CA ASN A 22 2.90 -8.44 -4.78
C ASN A 22 1.70 -9.15 -4.12
N GLN A 23 1.18 -8.58 -3.03
CA GLN A 23 0.08 -9.15 -2.24
C GLN A 23 -1.15 -9.40 -3.12
N THR A 24 -1.27 -10.65 -3.57
CA THR A 24 -2.31 -11.14 -4.45
C THR A 24 -3.33 -11.89 -3.60
N ARG A 25 -4.56 -11.38 -3.50
CA ARG A 25 -5.63 -11.95 -2.68
C ARG A 25 -6.82 -12.37 -3.53
N TYR A 26 -7.15 -13.66 -3.50
CA TYR A 26 -8.35 -14.16 -4.17
C TYR A 26 -9.62 -13.77 -3.39
N VAL A 27 -10.62 -13.22 -4.08
CA VAL A 27 -11.87 -12.72 -3.46
C VAL A 27 -13.12 -13.45 -3.96
N GLY A 28 -12.98 -14.43 -4.85
CA GLY A 28 -14.09 -15.22 -5.40
C GLY A 28 -14.44 -14.86 -6.83
N ASN A 29 -15.25 -15.69 -7.50
CA ASN A 29 -15.71 -15.48 -8.87
C ASN A 29 -14.58 -15.16 -9.88
N ASN A 30 -13.43 -15.83 -9.76
CA ASN A 30 -12.25 -15.55 -10.59
C ASN A 30 -11.70 -14.12 -10.49
N ILE A 31 -12.03 -13.40 -9.40
CA ILE A 31 -11.54 -12.06 -9.08
C ILE A 31 -10.39 -12.16 -8.08
N THR A 32 -9.33 -11.43 -8.39
CA THR A 32 -8.15 -11.31 -7.53
C THR A 32 -7.86 -9.83 -7.24
N GLU A 33 -7.69 -9.50 -5.98
CA GLU A 33 -7.15 -8.23 -5.52
C GLU A 33 -5.64 -8.21 -5.63
N ILE A 34 -5.08 -7.16 -6.21
CA ILE A 34 -3.65 -6.92 -6.28
C ILE A 34 -3.34 -5.48 -5.87
N CYS A 35 -2.17 -5.27 -5.28
CA CYS A 35 -1.67 -3.93 -4.98
C CYS A 35 -0.76 -3.45 -6.11
N ILE A 36 -1.10 -2.34 -6.76
CA ILE A 36 -0.25 -1.67 -7.76
C ILE A 36 -0.13 -0.20 -7.36
N ASP A 37 1.11 0.25 -7.16
CA ASP A 37 1.43 1.65 -6.85
C ASP A 37 0.61 2.24 -5.68
N GLY A 38 0.33 1.42 -4.67
CA GLY A 38 -0.43 1.82 -3.48
C GLY A 38 -1.94 1.83 -3.66
N VAL A 39 -2.47 1.34 -4.78
CA VAL A 39 -3.90 1.20 -5.04
C VAL A 39 -4.28 -0.27 -5.19
N VAL A 40 -5.41 -0.66 -4.59
CA VAL A 40 -5.98 -2.00 -4.75
C VAL A 40 -6.72 -2.07 -6.07
N TYR A 41 -6.33 -3.01 -6.92
CA TYR A 41 -6.99 -3.34 -8.17
C TYR A 41 -7.67 -4.70 -8.08
N LEU A 42 -8.83 -4.81 -8.72
CA LEU A 42 -9.51 -6.07 -9.00
C LEU A 42 -9.12 -6.53 -10.41
N THR A 43 -8.66 -7.76 -10.51
CA THR A 43 -8.32 -8.41 -11.77
C THR A 43 -9.21 -9.63 -11.99
N TYR A 44 -9.56 -9.89 -13.25
CA TYR A 44 -10.32 -11.06 -13.65
C TYR A 44 -9.45 -12.00 -14.47
N SER A 45 -9.56 -13.31 -14.23
CA SER A 45 -8.75 -14.32 -14.95
C SER A 45 -8.91 -14.27 -16.49
N VAL A 46 -10.06 -13.82 -16.99
CA VAL A 46 -10.35 -13.69 -18.43
C VAL A 46 -9.89 -12.35 -19.02
N GLY A 47 -9.19 -11.53 -18.23
CA GLY A 47 -8.76 -10.19 -18.60
C GLY A 47 -9.63 -9.09 -17.98
N GLY A 48 -9.05 -7.90 -17.88
CA GLY A 48 -9.67 -6.75 -17.25
C GLY A 48 -9.07 -6.43 -15.88
N ILE A 49 -8.82 -5.16 -15.67
CA ILE A 49 -8.30 -4.59 -14.43
C ILE A 49 -9.09 -3.32 -14.11
N THR A 50 -9.53 -3.18 -12.87
CA THR A 50 -10.22 -1.97 -12.40
C THR A 50 -9.80 -1.63 -10.98
N PRO A 51 -9.64 -0.34 -10.62
CA PRO A 51 -9.45 0.03 -9.23
C PRO A 51 -10.65 -0.47 -8.40
N LYS A 52 -10.38 -0.97 -7.19
CA LYS A 52 -11.43 -1.18 -6.20
C LYS A 52 -11.83 0.20 -5.66
N ILE A 53 -13.12 0.54 -5.74
CA ILE A 53 -13.66 1.84 -5.36
C ILE A 53 -14.66 1.68 -4.20
N ASN A 54 -14.67 2.61 -3.25
CA ASN A 54 -15.64 2.64 -2.14
C ASN A 54 -16.95 3.37 -2.52
N ALA A 55 -17.92 3.44 -1.60
CA ALA A 55 -19.21 4.10 -1.85
C ALA A 55 -19.08 5.60 -2.17
N ASP A 56 -17.99 6.23 -1.75
CA ASP A 56 -17.70 7.65 -1.93
C ASP A 56 -16.86 7.93 -3.18
N HIS A 57 -16.68 6.93 -4.06
CA HIS A 57 -15.93 7.03 -5.32
C HIS A 57 -14.41 7.23 -5.15
N TYR A 58 -13.83 6.85 -4.01
CA TYR A 58 -12.38 6.85 -3.80
C TYR A 58 -11.78 5.45 -3.93
N PRO A 59 -10.55 5.33 -4.46
CA PRO A 59 -9.84 4.06 -4.54
C PRO A 59 -9.43 3.54 -3.17
N TYR A 60 -9.50 2.23 -2.99
CA TYR A 60 -8.88 1.58 -1.84
C TYR A 60 -7.37 1.66 -1.97
N ILE A 61 -6.74 2.21 -0.93
CA ILE A 61 -5.29 2.31 -0.82
C ILE A 61 -4.76 1.01 -0.21
N CYS A 62 -3.70 0.45 -0.78
CA CYS A 62 -2.91 -0.58 -0.14
C CYS A 62 -1.57 -0.01 0.27
N ASN A 63 -1.06 -0.47 1.41
CA ASN A 63 0.32 -0.21 1.73
C ASN A 63 1.18 -1.12 0.86
N VAL A 64 2.00 -0.52 -0.01
CA VAL A 64 3.11 -1.23 -0.67
C VAL A 64 4.13 -1.75 0.36
N LYS A 65 3.98 -1.34 1.63
CA LYS A 65 4.71 -1.82 2.81
C LYS A 65 3.77 -1.99 4.01
N ASN A 66 3.24 -3.19 4.28
CA ASN A 66 3.21 -3.75 5.64
C ASN A 66 2.49 -5.10 5.78
N THR A 67 3.28 -6.11 6.13
CA THR A 67 2.93 -7.26 6.98
C THR A 67 2.78 -6.89 8.46
N ASP A 68 2.77 -5.61 8.82
CA ASP A 68 2.39 -5.15 10.17
C ASP A 68 0.89 -4.83 10.21
N ILE A 69 0.10 -5.90 10.33
CA ILE A 69 -1.31 -5.80 10.70
C ILE A 69 -1.35 -5.49 12.20
N PRO A 70 -1.91 -4.34 12.66
CA PRO A 70 -2.31 -4.25 14.05
C PRO A 70 -3.44 -5.28 14.24
N LYS A 71 -3.17 -6.31 15.05
CA LYS A 71 -4.22 -7.21 15.53
C LYS A 71 -5.31 -6.36 16.16
N GLN A 72 -6.52 -6.42 15.61
CA GLN A 72 -7.73 -6.03 16.32
C GLN A 72 -7.93 -6.94 17.53
#